data_AF-A0A645BCF3-F1
#
_entry.id   AF-A0A645BCF3-F1
#
_cell.length_a   1.000
_cell.length_b   1.000
_cell.length_c   1.000
_cell.angle_alpha   90.00
_cell.angle_beta   90.00
_cell.angle_gamma   90.00
#
_symmetry.space_group_name_H-M   'P 1'
#
loop_
_entity.id
_entity.type
_entity.pdbx_description
1 polymer ?
#
loop_
_entity_poly.entity_id
_entity_poly.type
_entity_poly.pdbx_seq_one_letter_code
_entity_poly.pdbx_strand_id
1 'polypeptide(L)'
;MAAQSEKPSWYTMDSIVSLCKGRGFVYPGSEIYGGLANSWDYGPLGVEYKNNIKRAWWRKFVQESPYNVGMDAAILMNPETWVASGHVGGFSDPLMDCKGCRARFRADKLIEDYAAEHNLSDIHPDGWTNAQMEAFIKEKGIVCPECG
;
A
#
# COMPACT_ATOMS: atom_id res chain seq x y z
N MET A 1 -25.52 15.11 -12.59
CA MET A 1 -24.42 14.17 -12.27
C MET A 1 -24.85 13.39 -11.04
N ALA A 2 -25.31 12.15 -11.22
CA ALA A 2 -25.81 11.35 -10.10
C ALA A 2 -24.62 10.73 -9.35
N ALA A 3 -24.54 11.01 -8.05
CA ALA A 3 -23.65 10.32 -7.12
C ALA A 3 -23.97 8.82 -7.19
N GLN A 4 -22.97 8.01 -7.50
CA GLN A 4 -23.10 6.55 -7.43
C GLN A 4 -23.17 6.17 -5.95
N SER A 5 -24.36 5.82 -5.47
CA SER A 5 -24.53 5.23 -4.15
C SER A 5 -23.81 3.88 -4.13
N GLU A 6 -22.77 3.74 -3.31
CA GLU A 6 -22.08 2.48 -3.09
C GLU A 6 -23.07 1.44 -2.57
N LYS A 7 -23.35 0.41 -3.38
CA LYS A 7 -24.15 -0.74 -2.92
C LYS A 7 -23.33 -1.49 -1.87
N PRO A 8 -23.92 -1.88 -0.72
CA PRO A 8 -23.19 -2.63 0.28
C PRO A 8 -22.67 -3.93 -0.33
N SER A 9 -21.34 -4.13 -0.25
CA SER A 9 -20.72 -5.41 -0.60
C SER A 9 -21.28 -6.48 0.32
N TRP A 10 -21.79 -7.55 -0.28
CA TRP A 10 -22.29 -8.74 0.40
C TRP A 10 -21.17 -9.61 0.99
N TYR A 11 -19.91 -9.19 0.80
CA TYR A 11 -18.72 -9.80 1.36
C TYR A 11 -17.91 -8.80 2.17
N THR A 12 -17.42 -9.25 3.31
CA THR A 12 -16.44 -8.53 4.13
C THR A 12 -15.02 -8.93 3.70
N MET A 13 -14.03 -8.08 4.00
CA MET A 13 -12.63 -8.45 3.76
C MET A 13 -12.24 -9.71 4.53
N ASP A 14 -12.74 -9.88 5.76
CA ASP A 14 -12.51 -11.08 6.57
C ASP A 14 -13.02 -12.37 5.90
N SER A 15 -14.17 -12.30 5.22
CA SER A 15 -14.71 -13.47 4.51
C SER A 15 -13.85 -13.84 3.31
N ILE A 16 -13.33 -12.85 2.58
CA ILE A 16 -12.42 -13.05 1.45
C ILE A 16 -11.09 -13.63 1.93
N VAL A 17 -10.48 -13.05 2.97
CA VAL A 17 -9.21 -13.52 3.55
C VAL A 17 -9.35 -14.97 4.03
N SER A 18 -10.45 -15.28 4.73
CA SER A 18 -10.75 -16.64 5.21
C SER A 18 -10.87 -17.64 4.07
N LEU A 19 -11.54 -17.26 2.96
CA LEU A 19 -11.65 -18.08 1.77
C LEU A 19 -10.28 -18.33 1.12
N CYS A 20 -9.47 -17.28 0.95
CA CYS A 20 -8.15 -17.36 0.35
C CYS A 20 -7.22 -18.30 1.13
N LYS A 21 -7.23 -18.18 2.47
CA LYS A 21 -6.47 -19.06 3.35
C LYS A 21 -7.00 -20.50 3.31
N GLY A 22 -8.31 -20.68 3.44
CA GLY A 22 -8.95 -22.01 3.45
C GLY A 22 -8.84 -22.79 2.14
N ARG A 23 -8.66 -22.11 1.00
CA ARG A 23 -8.54 -22.75 -0.32
C ARG A 23 -7.12 -22.77 -0.90
N GLY A 24 -6.13 -22.27 -0.17
CA GLY A 24 -4.74 -22.26 -0.65
C GLY A 24 -4.47 -21.29 -1.78
N PHE A 25 -5.01 -20.08 -1.68
CA PHE A 25 -4.62 -18.95 -2.51
C PHE A 25 -3.43 -18.20 -1.89
N VAL A 26 -3.61 -17.62 -0.71
CA VAL A 26 -2.61 -16.75 -0.08
C VAL A 26 -2.55 -17.04 1.42
N TYR A 27 -1.35 -17.10 1.95
CA TYR A 27 -1.04 -17.26 3.37
C TYR A 27 -0.18 -16.09 3.86
N PRO A 28 -0.30 -15.65 5.13
CA PRO A 28 0.69 -14.77 5.74
C PRO A 28 2.08 -15.39 5.66
N GLY A 29 3.09 -14.62 5.27
CA GLY A 29 4.46 -15.12 5.21
C GLY A 29 4.94 -15.53 6.60
N SER A 30 5.69 -16.63 6.70
CA SER A 30 6.17 -17.18 7.99
C SER A 30 5.07 -17.44 9.03
N GLU A 31 3.87 -17.86 8.57
CA GLU A 31 2.67 -18.02 9.41
C GLU A 31 2.92 -18.81 10.71
N ILE A 32 3.63 -19.95 10.64
CA ILE A 32 3.88 -20.81 11.80
C ILE A 32 4.82 -20.20 12.85
N TYR A 33 5.46 -19.06 12.52
CA TYR A 33 6.37 -18.32 13.39
C TYR A 33 5.80 -16.98 13.84
N GLY A 34 4.48 -16.78 13.73
CA GLY A 34 3.80 -15.55 14.14
C GLY A 34 3.60 -14.54 13.01
N GLY A 35 3.95 -14.91 11.78
CA GLY A 35 3.80 -14.05 10.60
C GLY A 35 4.93 -13.04 10.45
N LEU A 36 5.15 -12.61 9.21
CA LEU A 36 6.04 -11.51 8.86
C LEU A 36 5.22 -10.45 8.13
N ALA A 37 5.09 -9.28 8.74
CA ALA A 37 4.34 -8.16 8.17
C ALA A 37 4.82 -7.86 6.75
N ASN A 38 3.87 -7.51 5.87
CA ASN A 38 4.12 -7.20 4.46
C ASN A 38 4.75 -8.33 3.63
N SER A 39 4.57 -9.59 4.05
CA SER A 39 4.99 -10.76 3.28
C SER A 39 3.88 -11.81 3.22
N TRP A 40 3.81 -12.51 2.08
CA TRP A 40 2.79 -13.53 1.82
C TRP A 40 3.32 -14.65 0.94
N ASP A 41 2.85 -15.87 1.22
CA ASP A 41 3.12 -17.07 0.44
C ASP A 41 1.90 -17.42 -0.42
N TYR A 42 2.13 -17.75 -1.69
CA TYR A 42 1.05 -18.18 -2.60
C TYR A 42 0.94 -19.71 -2.58
N GLY A 43 -0.23 -20.20 -2.17
CA GLY A 43 -0.54 -21.64 -2.17
C GLY A 43 -0.79 -22.21 -3.57
N PRO A 44 -1.18 -23.50 -3.68
CA PRO A 44 -1.33 -24.18 -4.97
C PRO A 44 -2.29 -23.49 -5.94
N LEU A 45 -3.46 -23.02 -5.48
CA LEU A 45 -4.38 -22.27 -6.34
C LEU A 45 -3.89 -20.84 -6.57
N GLY A 46 -3.22 -20.25 -5.58
CA GLY A 46 -2.70 -18.88 -5.67
C GLY A 46 -1.59 -18.72 -6.70
N VAL A 47 -0.67 -19.70 -6.78
CA VAL A 47 0.42 -19.65 -7.76
C VAL A 47 -0.12 -19.78 -9.19
N GLU A 48 -1.07 -20.67 -9.43
CA GLU A 48 -1.73 -20.81 -10.74
C GLU A 48 -2.52 -19.56 -11.11
N TYR A 49 -3.28 -19.01 -10.16
CA TYR A 49 -4.01 -17.77 -10.35
C TYR A 49 -3.09 -16.59 -10.69
N LYS A 50 -2.03 -16.38 -9.90
CA LYS A 50 -1.02 -15.33 -10.14
C LYS A 50 -0.35 -15.50 -11.51
N ASN A 51 0.02 -16.72 -11.88
CA ASN A 51 0.66 -17.01 -13.16
C ASN A 51 -0.29 -16.78 -14.33
N ASN A 52 -1.58 -17.12 -14.20
CA ASN A 52 -2.60 -16.83 -15.21
C ASN A 52 -2.74 -15.33 -15.45
N ILE A 53 -2.79 -14.52 -14.40
CA ILE A 53 -2.85 -13.05 -14.52
C ILE A 53 -1.60 -12.52 -15.22
N LYS A 54 -0.41 -12.94 -14.78
CA LYS A 54 0.86 -12.51 -15.40
C LYS A 54 0.90 -12.84 -16.89
N ARG A 55 0.47 -14.04 -17.29
CA ARG A 55 0.40 -14.45 -18.70
C ARG A 55 -0.60 -13.61 -19.50
N ALA A 56 -1.80 -13.38 -18.95
CA ALA A 56 -2.82 -12.57 -19.62
C ALA A 56 -2.34 -11.13 -19.84
N TRP A 57 -1.72 -10.53 -18.82
CA TRP A 57 -1.13 -9.19 -18.91
C TRP A 57 0.00 -9.14 -19.93
N TRP A 58 0.94 -10.09 -19.88
CA TRP A 58 2.07 -10.15 -20.79
C TRP A 58 1.64 -10.27 -22.25
N ARG A 59 0.67 -11.15 -22.52
CA ARG A 59 0.08 -11.28 -23.85
C ARG A 59 -0.51 -9.95 -24.32
N LYS A 60 -1.35 -9.33 -23.49
CA LYS A 60 -2.10 -8.14 -23.89
C LYS A 60 -1.22 -6.91 -24.12
N PHE A 61 -0.28 -6.66 -23.20
CA PHE A 61 0.47 -5.41 -23.18
C PHE A 61 1.84 -5.52 -23.84
N VAL A 62 2.45 -6.71 -23.87
CA VAL A 62 3.77 -6.90 -24.49
C VAL A 62 3.61 -7.53 -25.87
N GLN A 63 3.05 -8.74 -25.97
CA GLN A 63 3.06 -9.51 -27.23
C GLN A 63 2.10 -8.97 -28.31
N GLU A 64 0.94 -8.45 -27.90
CA GLU A 64 -0.05 -7.87 -28.83
C GLU A 64 0.27 -6.41 -29.22
N SER A 65 1.30 -5.80 -28.63
CA SER A 65 1.76 -4.45 -28.98
C SER A 65 2.98 -4.52 -29.90
N PRO A 66 2.98 -3.85 -31.08
CA PRO A 66 4.13 -3.85 -31.97
C PRO A 66 5.31 -3.01 -31.45
N TYR A 67 5.12 -2.26 -30.36
CA TYR A 67 6.10 -1.31 -29.83
C TYR A 67 6.76 -1.74 -28.52
N ASN A 68 6.27 -2.81 -27.88
CA ASN A 68 6.74 -3.22 -26.57
C ASN A 68 7.64 -4.46 -26.67
N VAL A 69 8.72 -4.47 -25.87
CA VAL A 69 9.69 -5.55 -25.82
C VAL A 69 9.81 -6.05 -24.39
N GLY A 70 9.84 -7.36 -24.21
CA GLY A 70 10.08 -7.99 -22.91
C GLY A 70 11.55 -7.91 -22.49
N MET A 71 11.79 -7.59 -21.22
CA MET A 71 13.12 -7.58 -20.60
C MET A 71 13.00 -8.07 -19.16
N ASP A 72 14.01 -8.79 -18.68
CA ASP A 72 14.13 -9.22 -17.27
C ASP A 72 15.44 -8.69 -16.70
N ALA A 73 15.36 -7.90 -15.62
CA ALA A 73 16.48 -7.17 -15.05
C ALA A 73 16.82 -7.69 -13.65
N ALA A 74 18.09 -7.52 -13.25
CA ALA A 74 18.53 -7.90 -11.91
C ALA A 74 17.86 -7.01 -10.84
N ILE A 75 17.44 -7.63 -9.73
CA ILE A 75 16.86 -6.92 -8.58
C ILE A 75 17.92 -6.10 -7.83
N LEU A 76 19.13 -6.67 -7.67
CA LEU A 76 20.25 -5.97 -7.05
C LEU A 76 20.94 -5.10 -8.11
N MET A 77 21.00 -3.79 -7.85
CA MET A 77 21.53 -2.80 -8.78
C MET A 77 22.66 -1.99 -8.15
N ASN A 78 23.47 -1.35 -8.99
CA ASN A 78 24.45 -0.36 -8.53
C ASN A 78 23.69 0.85 -7.91
N PRO A 79 24.07 1.32 -6.70
CA PRO A 79 23.42 2.44 -6.01
C PRO A 79 23.28 3.73 -6.84
N GLU A 80 24.21 4.01 -7.75
CA GLU A 80 24.15 5.19 -8.63
C GLU A 80 22.87 5.20 -9.48
N THR A 81 22.30 4.03 -9.80
CA THR A 81 21.00 3.93 -10.48
C THR A 81 19.89 4.59 -9.66
N TRP A 82 19.91 4.43 -8.34
CA TRP A 82 18.89 4.94 -7.43
C TRP A 82 19.08 6.42 -7.14
N VAL A 83 20.34 6.90 -7.16
CA VAL A 83 20.66 8.33 -7.09
C VAL A 83 20.19 9.03 -8.37
N ALA A 84 20.57 8.52 -9.54
CA ALA A 84 20.25 9.13 -10.83
C ALA A 84 18.74 9.16 -11.12
N SER A 85 17.99 8.15 -10.67
CA SER A 85 16.53 8.11 -10.79
C SER A 85 15.80 8.94 -9.73
N GLY A 86 16.52 9.50 -8.74
CA GLY A 86 15.96 10.31 -7.65
C GLY A 86 15.34 9.51 -6.49
N HIS A 87 15.33 8.17 -6.54
CA HIS A 87 14.72 7.35 -5.48
C HIS A 87 15.37 7.60 -4.11
N VAL A 88 16.69 7.78 -4.05
CA VAL A 88 17.40 8.04 -2.77
C VAL A 88 16.92 9.33 -2.10
N GLY A 89 16.57 10.36 -2.88
CA GLY A 89 16.14 11.65 -2.35
C GLY A 89 14.63 11.83 -2.23
N GLY A 90 13.84 11.08 -2.99
CA GLY A 90 12.39 11.33 -3.13
C GLY A 90 11.48 10.15 -2.85
N PHE A 91 11.99 8.92 -2.75
CA PHE A 91 11.14 7.74 -2.50
C PHE A 91 11.09 7.41 -1.01
N SER A 92 10.44 8.28 -0.25
CA SER A 92 10.24 8.12 1.20
C SER A 92 8.87 8.63 1.61
N ASP A 93 8.22 7.91 2.52
CA ASP A 93 7.00 8.37 3.16
C ASP A 93 7.33 9.26 4.40
N PRO A 94 6.56 10.32 4.65
CA PRO A 94 6.72 11.15 5.84
C PRO A 94 6.26 10.36 7.08
N LEU A 95 7.14 10.18 8.06
CA LEU A 95 6.86 9.41 9.28
C LEU A 95 6.81 10.32 10.51
N MET A 96 5.89 10.00 11.43
CA MET A 96 5.75 10.63 12.74
C MET A 96 5.92 9.59 13.84
N ASP A 97 6.79 9.89 14.80
CA ASP A 97 7.08 9.05 15.95
C ASP A 97 6.37 9.60 17.21
N CYS A 98 5.57 8.77 17.87
CA CYS A 98 5.02 9.11 19.18
C CYS A 98 6.10 8.98 20.26
N LYS A 99 6.40 10.06 20.98
CA LYS A 99 7.40 10.03 22.05
C LYS A 99 6.99 9.22 23.28
N GLY A 100 5.68 8.96 23.47
CA GLY A 100 5.14 8.19 24.59
C GLY A 100 5.27 6.68 24.38
N CYS A 101 4.59 6.15 23.37
CA CYS A 101 4.58 4.70 23.09
C CYS A 101 5.66 4.24 22.09
N ARG A 102 6.35 5.17 21.42
CA ARG A 102 7.32 4.89 20.33
C ARG A 102 6.71 4.25 19.08
N ALA A 103 5.38 4.28 18.96
CA ALA A 103 4.71 3.90 17.73
C ALA A 103 5.01 4.90 16.62
N ARG A 104 4.98 4.39 15.39
CA ARG A 104 5.35 5.13 14.19
C ARG A 104 4.20 5.06 13.20
N PHE A 105 3.82 6.23 12.69
CA PHE A 105 2.70 6.39 11.76
C PHE A 105 3.17 7.17 10.55
N ARG A 106 2.54 6.95 9.40
CA ARG A 106 2.73 7.85 8.27
C ARG A 106 1.94 9.14 8.53
N ALA A 107 2.59 10.28 8.35
CA ALA A 107 2.01 11.59 8.64
C ALA A 107 0.82 11.91 7.72
N ASP A 108 0.94 11.58 6.44
CA ASP A 108 -0.14 11.70 5.46
C ASP A 108 -1.36 10.89 5.88
N LYS A 109 -1.16 9.64 6.31
CA LYS A 109 -2.25 8.76 6.72
C LYS A 109 -2.98 9.26 7.97
N LEU A 110 -2.25 9.79 8.95
CA LEU A 110 -2.86 10.43 10.12
C LEU A 110 -3.76 11.61 9.73
N ILE A 111 -3.35 12.40 8.73
CA ILE A 111 -4.11 13.55 8.24
C ILE A 111 -5.36 13.06 7.48
N GLU A 112 -5.21 12.07 6.61
CA GLU A 112 -6.32 11.46 5.88
C GLU A 112 -7.37 10.85 6.80
N ASP A 113 -6.93 10.10 7.82
CA ASP A 113 -7.83 9.46 8.77
C ASP A 113 -8.59 10.51 9.60
N TYR A 114 -7.89 11.55 10.07
CA TYR A 114 -8.53 12.70 10.73
C TYR A 114 -9.54 13.40 9.81
N ALA A 115 -9.17 13.64 8.55
CA ALA A 115 -10.04 14.29 7.57
C ALA A 115 -11.30 13.46 7.30
N ALA A 116 -11.16 12.14 7.17
CA ALA A 116 -12.28 11.22 6.99
C ALA A 116 -13.23 11.23 8.21
N GLU A 117 -12.69 11.17 9.43
CA GLU A 117 -13.47 11.24 10.67
C GLU A 117 -14.25 12.56 10.81
N HIS A 118 -13.69 13.66 10.29
CA HIS A 118 -14.28 15.01 10.37
C HIS A 118 -15.05 15.40 9.10
N ASN A 119 -15.26 14.47 8.16
CA ASN A 119 -15.95 14.69 6.88
C ASN A 119 -15.34 15.84 6.04
N LEU A 120 -14.01 15.98 6.05
CA LEU A 120 -13.26 16.96 5.27
C LEU A 120 -12.79 16.33 3.95
N SER A 121 -13.56 16.49 2.87
CA SER A 121 -13.24 15.91 1.57
C SER A 121 -12.14 16.63 0.79
N ASP A 122 -11.80 17.86 1.18
CA ASP A 122 -10.88 18.71 0.42
C ASP A 122 -9.42 18.61 0.91
N ILE A 123 -9.18 17.84 1.97
CA ILE A 123 -7.84 17.68 2.57
C ILE A 123 -7.18 16.44 1.98
N HIS A 124 -6.24 16.68 1.07
CA HIS A 124 -5.36 15.67 0.52
C HIS A 124 -3.90 16.09 0.78
N PRO A 125 -3.15 15.36 1.62
CA PRO A 125 -1.75 15.68 1.92
C PRO A 125 -0.79 15.34 0.77
N ASP A 126 -1.29 14.80 -0.34
CA ASP A 126 -0.51 14.49 -1.55
C ASP A 126 0.30 15.71 -2.01
N GLY A 127 1.62 15.60 -1.98
CA GLY A 127 2.55 16.66 -2.38
C GLY A 127 2.81 17.73 -1.33
N TRP A 128 2.30 17.59 -0.10
CA TRP A 128 2.66 18.48 1.00
C TRP A 128 4.10 18.24 1.43
N THR A 129 4.76 19.31 1.85
CA THR A 129 6.06 19.23 2.53
C THR A 129 5.89 18.73 3.96
N ASN A 130 6.95 18.16 4.53
CA ASN A 130 6.97 17.73 5.94
C ASN A 130 6.54 18.84 6.91
N ALA A 131 6.95 20.09 6.64
CA ALA A 131 6.58 21.24 7.46
C ALA A 131 5.08 21.57 7.41
N GLN A 132 4.44 21.41 6.24
CA GLN A 132 2.99 21.60 6.09
C GLN A 132 2.21 20.53 6.84
N MET A 133 2.63 19.27 6.73
CA MET A 133 2.02 18.16 7.48
C MET A 133 2.18 18.35 8.99
N GLU A 134 3.37 18.71 9.46
CA GLU A 134 3.63 18.98 10.87
C GLU A 134 2.76 20.14 11.40
N ALA A 135 2.68 21.24 10.63
CA ALA A 135 1.85 22.38 10.99
C ALA A 135 0.37 21.99 11.10
N PHE A 136 -0.15 21.22 10.14
CA PHE A 136 -1.54 20.77 10.15
C PHE A 136 -1.85 19.85 11.34
N ILE A 137 -0.99 18.85 11.59
CA ILE A 137 -1.12 17.93 12.73
C ILE A 137 -1.17 18.71 14.05
N LYS A 138 -0.29 19.72 14.19
CA LYS A 138 -0.24 20.58 15.39
C LYS A 138 -1.46 21.50 15.50
N GLU A 139 -1.91 22.10 14.40
CA GLU A 139 -3.08 22.99 14.37
C GLU A 139 -4.36 22.24 14.74
N LYS A 140 -4.56 21.03 14.19
CA LYS A 140 -5.74 20.21 14.44
C LYS A 140 -5.63 19.39 15.73
N GLY A 141 -4.47 19.40 16.38
CA GLY A 141 -4.25 18.66 17.63
C GLY A 141 -4.39 17.15 17.45
N ILE A 142 -3.93 16.61 16.32
CA ILE A 142 -4.02 15.17 16.05
C ILE A 142 -3.09 14.43 17.03
N VAL A 143 -3.70 13.59 17.86
CA VAL A 143 -3.01 12.81 18.90
C VAL A 143 -2.56 11.45 18.39
N CYS A 144 -1.75 10.74 19.17
CA CYS A 144 -1.34 9.39 18.81
C CYS A 144 -2.56 8.44 18.84
N PRO A 145 -2.83 7.69 17.75
CA PRO A 145 -3.95 6.75 17.73
C PRO A 145 -3.85 5.62 18.77
N GLU A 146 -2.65 5.30 19.25
CA GLU A 146 -2.43 4.20 20.20
C GLU A 146 -2.52 4.63 21.67
N CYS A 147 -2.01 5.81 22.02
CA CYS A 147 -1.88 6.22 23.43
C CYS A 147 -2.54 7.55 23.80
N GLY A 148 -3.16 8.24 22.83
CA GLY A 148 -3.61 9.63 22.98
C GLY A 148 -2.44 10.62 23.07
#